data_AF-A0A7J4QS34-F1
#
_entry.id   AF-A0A7J4QS34-F1
#
_cell.length_a   1.000
_cell.length_b   1.000
_cell.length_c   1.000
_cell.angle_alpha   90.00
_cell.angle_beta   90.00
_cell.angle_gamma   90.00
#
_symmetry.space_group_name_H-M   'P 1'
#
loop_
_entity.id
_entity.type
_entity.pdbx_description
1 polymer ?
#
loop_
_entity_poly.entity_id
_entity_poly.type
_entity_poly.pdbx_seq_one_letter_code
_entity_poly.pdbx_strand_id
1 'polypeptide(L)'
;MVVKSATKKRLMELGVSEEFAHKLATDRNMTDIKAMSSDEIASTLGESKDSEQFVNTMAIIAEQGSRRRAAKKSKKITIRSKAIDDFDRPEITLRFNALNHELVPHQELVGAPNISEEEQYEIESKELAPWQMVQPDEETGEDRLAKELLPKILITDPVVQVIKEMSEAEDNARLAADPDHKPLAAGWIADRVLKVVRQSPSAGQSVAYRLIVEGN
;
A
#
# COMPACT_ATOMS: atom_id res chain seq x y z
N MET A 1 33.17 -34.64 5.76
CA MET A 1 32.71 -33.31 6.23
C MET A 1 33.31 -32.27 5.29
N VAL A 2 32.50 -31.44 4.64
CA VAL A 2 32.96 -30.55 3.56
C VAL A 2 33.08 -29.12 4.08
N VAL A 3 34.28 -28.56 4.01
CA VAL A 3 34.52 -27.17 4.42
C VAL A 3 34.23 -26.25 3.24
N LYS A 4 33.27 -25.33 3.41
CA LYS A 4 32.97 -24.33 2.37
C LYS A 4 34.07 -23.26 2.39
N SER A 5 35.08 -23.44 1.52
CA SER A 5 36.29 -22.61 1.47
C SER A 5 36.01 -21.10 1.38
N ALA A 6 34.96 -20.71 0.66
CA ALA A 6 34.55 -19.31 0.55
C ALA A 6 34.05 -18.71 1.88
N THR A 7 33.34 -19.50 2.71
CA THR A 7 32.84 -19.03 4.01
C THR A 7 33.97 -18.99 5.04
N LYS A 8 34.86 -20.00 5.04
CA LYS A 8 36.08 -20.00 5.87
C LYS A 8 36.95 -18.76 5.57
N LYS A 9 37.24 -18.52 4.28
CA LYS A 9 38.05 -17.37 3.84
C LYS A 9 37.46 -16.04 4.30
N ARG A 10 36.14 -15.88 4.13
CA ARG A 10 35.43 -14.66 4.54
C ARG A 10 35.45 -14.42 6.05
N LEU A 11 35.38 -15.46 6.88
CA LEU A 11 35.47 -15.31 8.34
C LEU A 11 36.89 -14.89 8.76
N MET A 12 37.92 -15.46 8.13
CA MET A 12 39.31 -15.07 8.39
C MET A 12 39.59 -13.62 7.98
N GLU A 13 39.07 -13.16 6.84
CA GLU A 13 39.15 -11.76 6.40
C GLU A 13 38.47 -10.79 7.38
N LEU A 14 37.48 -11.26 8.15
CA LEU A 14 36.77 -10.47 9.15
C LEU A 14 37.45 -10.50 10.54
N GLY A 15 38.60 -11.16 10.67
CA GLY A 15 39.36 -11.22 11.92
C GLY A 15 39.00 -12.39 12.84
N VAL A 16 38.25 -13.39 12.36
CA VAL A 16 38.04 -14.65 13.09
C VAL A 16 39.28 -15.52 12.96
N SER A 17 39.72 -16.17 14.05
CA SER A 17 40.85 -17.10 14.04
C SER A 17 40.61 -18.25 13.05
N GLU A 18 41.69 -18.78 12.45
CA GLU A 18 41.57 -19.82 11.42
C GLU A 18 40.84 -21.07 11.92
N GLU A 19 41.09 -21.46 13.18
CA GLU A 19 40.46 -22.61 13.81
C GLU A 19 38.95 -22.44 13.96
N PHE A 20 38.49 -21.26 14.35
CA PHE A 20 37.07 -20.96 14.54
C PHE A 20 36.37 -20.75 13.21
N ALA A 21 37.03 -20.11 12.25
CA ALA A 21 36.55 -19.96 10.89
C ALA A 21 36.35 -21.34 10.24
N HIS A 22 37.25 -22.30 10.48
CA HIS A 22 37.13 -23.66 10.01
C HIS A 22 35.93 -24.37 10.65
N LYS A 23 35.82 -24.36 11.97
CA LYS A 23 34.71 -24.99 12.72
C LYS A 23 33.35 -24.42 12.31
N LEU A 24 33.22 -23.10 12.18
CA LEU A 24 31.97 -22.45 11.79
C LEU A 24 31.58 -22.67 10.33
N ALA A 25 32.56 -22.76 9.42
CA ALA A 25 32.32 -22.95 7.98
C ALA A 25 32.17 -24.43 7.56
N THR A 26 32.26 -25.35 8.52
CA THR A 26 32.08 -26.77 8.28
C THR A 26 30.60 -27.05 7.99
N ASP A 27 30.30 -27.49 6.77
CA ASP A 27 28.97 -27.73 6.20
C ASP A 27 27.99 -26.53 6.19
N ARG A 28 28.35 -25.35 6.74
CA ARG A 28 27.49 -24.16 6.85
C ARG A 28 27.92 -23.00 5.97
N ASN A 29 26.95 -22.25 5.46
CA ASN A 29 27.18 -20.98 4.77
C ASN A 29 27.08 -19.79 5.75
N MET A 30 27.49 -18.60 5.31
CA MET A 30 27.46 -17.36 6.12
C MET A 30 26.05 -16.97 6.63
N THR A 31 24.98 -17.38 5.95
CA THR A 31 23.59 -17.15 6.38
C THR A 31 23.22 -18.07 7.53
N ASP A 32 23.59 -19.35 7.42
CA ASP A 32 23.34 -20.35 8.45
C ASP A 32 24.06 -19.97 9.75
N ILE A 33 25.32 -19.54 9.65
CA ILE A 33 26.13 -19.10 10.81
C ILE A 33 25.51 -17.89 11.54
N LYS A 34 24.86 -16.99 10.81
CA LYS A 34 24.20 -15.80 11.40
C LYS A 34 22.88 -16.12 12.08
N ALA A 35 22.23 -17.22 11.71
CA ALA A 35 20.97 -17.65 12.29
C ALA A 35 21.18 -18.48 13.57
N MET A 36 22.41 -18.90 13.85
CA MET A 36 22.74 -19.67 15.02
C MET A 36 22.59 -18.86 16.30
N SER A 37 22.12 -19.51 17.36
CA SER A 37 22.06 -18.93 18.70
C SER A 37 23.45 -18.88 19.34
N SER A 38 23.57 -18.13 20.43
CA SER A 38 24.84 -18.04 21.16
C SER A 38 25.29 -19.37 21.78
N ASP A 39 24.33 -20.20 22.17
CA ASP A 39 24.57 -21.55 22.68
C ASP A 39 25.10 -22.48 21.59
N GLU A 40 24.54 -22.39 20.37
CA GLU A 40 24.98 -23.20 19.23
C GLU A 40 26.38 -22.80 18.74
N ILE A 41 26.69 -21.50 18.77
CA ILE A 41 28.03 -21.00 18.42
C ILE A 41 29.05 -21.46 19.48
N ALA A 42 28.72 -21.38 20.77
CA ALA A 42 29.62 -21.84 21.84
C ALA A 42 29.88 -23.35 21.73
N SER A 43 28.81 -24.14 21.49
CA SER A 43 28.91 -25.58 21.30
C SER A 43 29.77 -25.97 20.09
N THR A 44 29.68 -25.22 18.99
CA THR A 44 30.43 -25.51 17.76
C THR A 44 31.88 -25.05 17.80
N LEU A 45 32.19 -24.00 18.55
CA LEU A 45 33.56 -23.56 18.81
C LEU A 45 34.24 -24.41 19.88
N GLY A 46 33.46 -24.93 20.84
CA GLY A 46 33.97 -25.69 21.98
C GLY A 46 34.61 -24.81 23.06
N GLU A 47 34.20 -23.54 23.12
CA GLU A 47 34.74 -22.55 24.06
C GLU A 47 33.66 -22.01 25.01
N SER A 48 34.11 -21.50 26.17
CA SER A 48 33.24 -20.78 27.09
C SER A 48 32.76 -19.46 26.47
N LYS A 49 31.53 -19.06 26.82
CA LYS A 49 30.96 -17.76 26.41
C LYS A 49 31.74 -16.56 26.94
N ASP A 50 32.55 -16.76 27.97
CA ASP A 50 33.37 -15.72 28.59
C ASP A 50 34.76 -15.59 27.94
N SER A 51 35.10 -16.44 26.95
CA SER A 51 36.38 -16.31 26.25
C SER A 51 36.40 -15.05 25.40
N GLU A 52 37.52 -14.31 25.44
CA GLU A 52 37.69 -13.10 24.62
C GLU A 52 37.53 -13.40 23.13
N GLN A 53 37.94 -14.60 22.70
CA GLN A 53 37.81 -15.03 21.31
C GLN A 53 36.36 -15.32 20.93
N PHE A 54 35.55 -15.93 21.81
CA PHE A 54 34.11 -16.12 21.60
C PHE A 54 33.40 -14.76 21.50
N VAL A 55 33.68 -13.84 22.43
CA VAL A 55 33.08 -12.50 22.43
C VAL A 55 33.43 -11.74 21.15
N ASN A 56 34.69 -11.82 20.69
CA ASN A 56 35.13 -11.19 19.45
C ASN A 56 34.44 -11.79 18.21
N THR A 57 34.39 -13.13 18.10
CA THR A 57 33.67 -13.78 16.98
C THR A 57 32.19 -13.44 16.95
N MET A 58 31.55 -13.34 18.12
CA MET A 58 30.16 -12.91 18.24
C MET A 58 29.95 -11.47 17.83
N ALA A 59 30.84 -10.56 18.24
CA ALA A 59 30.79 -9.17 17.81
C ALA A 59 30.92 -9.06 16.28
N ILE A 60 31.84 -9.81 15.68
CA ILE A 60 32.04 -9.86 14.22
C ILE A 60 30.77 -10.39 13.52
N ILE A 61 30.18 -11.49 14.00
CA ILE A 61 28.97 -12.08 13.40
C ILE A 61 27.78 -11.11 13.52
N ALA A 62 27.59 -10.49 14.69
CA ALA A 62 26.54 -9.51 14.94
C ALA A 62 26.69 -8.25 14.05
N GLU A 63 27.92 -7.77 13.86
CA GLU A 63 28.22 -6.65 12.98
C GLU A 63 27.84 -6.97 11.51
N GLN A 64 28.08 -8.20 11.06
CA GLN A 64 27.65 -8.67 9.74
C GLN A 64 26.12 -8.78 9.58
N GLY A 65 25.37 -8.85 10.67
CA GLY A 65 23.90 -8.74 10.68
C GLY A 65 23.42 -7.28 10.62
N SER A 66 24.15 -6.37 11.27
CA SER A 66 23.83 -4.94 11.35
C SER A 66 24.20 -4.15 10.09
N ARG A 67 25.28 -4.52 9.37
CA ARG A 67 25.71 -3.83 8.14
C ARG A 67 24.64 -3.80 7.04
N ARG A 68 23.74 -4.80 6.96
CA ARG A 68 22.59 -4.76 6.03
C ARG A 68 21.48 -3.78 6.45
N ARG A 69 21.37 -3.46 7.75
CA ARG A 69 20.41 -2.47 8.28
C ARG A 69 20.98 -1.05 8.21
N ALA A 70 22.26 -0.86 8.53
CA ALA A 70 22.91 0.45 8.46
C ALA A 70 23.14 0.93 7.01
N ALA A 71 23.50 0.03 6.08
CA ALA A 71 23.63 0.37 4.66
C ALA A 71 22.28 0.62 3.96
N LYS A 72 21.15 0.44 4.65
CA LYS A 72 19.79 0.70 4.15
C LYS A 72 19.27 2.10 4.45
N LYS A 73 20.08 3.05 4.94
CA LYS A 73 19.81 4.48 4.76
C LYS A 73 20.20 4.92 3.35
N SER A 74 19.63 4.24 2.36
CA SER A 74 19.75 4.61 0.96
C SER A 74 18.93 5.88 0.74
N LYS A 75 19.54 6.97 0.28
CA LYS A 75 18.89 8.18 -0.27
C LYS A 75 18.10 7.90 -1.56
N LYS A 76 17.46 6.73 -1.66
CA LYS A 76 16.66 6.34 -2.83
C LYS A 76 15.20 6.66 -2.50
N ILE A 77 14.68 7.66 -3.20
CA ILE A 77 13.28 8.14 -3.16
C ILE A 77 12.28 7.07 -3.64
N THR A 78 12.76 5.92 -4.12
CA THR A 78 11.89 4.80 -4.51
C THR A 78 11.57 3.95 -3.28
N ILE A 79 10.45 4.25 -2.63
CA ILE A 79 9.80 3.34 -1.70
C ILE A 79 9.56 2.02 -2.46
N ARG A 80 10.07 0.91 -1.93
CA ARG A 80 9.70 -0.41 -2.48
C ARG A 80 8.23 -0.62 -2.15
N SER A 81 7.39 -0.87 -3.16
CA SER A 81 5.95 -1.12 -3.02
C SER A 81 5.59 -2.28 -2.08
N LYS A 82 6.55 -3.15 -1.74
CA LYS A 82 6.42 -4.24 -0.74
C LYS A 82 6.88 -3.88 0.68
N ALA A 83 7.27 -2.63 0.93
CA ALA A 83 7.88 -2.22 2.21
C ALA A 83 6.97 -1.39 3.10
N ILE A 84 5.77 -1.05 2.65
CA ILE A 84 4.75 -0.39 3.46
C ILE A 84 3.62 -1.40 3.56
N ASP A 85 3.50 -2.03 4.73
CA ASP A 85 2.29 -2.76 5.10
C ASP A 85 1.12 -1.75 5.12
N ASP A 86 -0.12 -2.17 4.93
CA ASP A 86 -1.24 -1.21 4.91
C ASP A 86 -1.36 -0.42 6.24
N PHE A 87 -0.85 -0.99 7.33
CA PHE A 87 -0.69 -0.34 8.65
C PHE A 87 0.43 0.72 8.71
N ASP A 88 1.46 0.62 7.87
CA ASP A 88 2.56 1.60 7.79
C ASP A 88 2.26 2.73 6.78
N ARG A 89 1.09 2.70 6.14
CA ARG A 89 0.72 3.70 5.14
C ARG A 89 0.36 5.01 5.86
N PRO A 90 1.10 6.12 5.65
CA PRO A 90 0.89 7.36 6.40
C PRO A 90 -0.54 7.88 6.24
N GLU A 91 -1.13 8.50 7.25
CA GLU A 91 -2.48 9.10 7.14
C GLU A 91 -2.57 10.15 6.03
N ILE A 92 -3.78 10.43 5.51
CA ILE A 92 -3.96 11.35 4.38
C ILE A 92 -3.44 12.76 4.69
N THR A 93 -3.49 13.18 5.96
CA THR A 93 -2.92 14.44 6.46
C THR A 93 -1.41 14.56 6.19
N LEU A 94 -0.72 13.43 6.03
CA LEU A 94 0.69 13.31 5.67
C LEU A 94 0.91 12.94 4.18
N ARG A 95 -0.13 12.51 3.45
CA ARG A 95 -0.05 12.20 2.02
C ARG A 95 -0.29 13.44 1.17
N PHE A 96 0.36 13.50 0.03
CA PHE A 96 0.02 14.50 -0.97
C PHE A 96 -1.38 14.20 -1.52
N ASN A 97 -2.32 15.13 -1.33
CA ASN A 97 -3.66 15.01 -1.90
C ASN A 97 -3.56 15.07 -3.44
N ALA A 98 -3.94 13.96 -4.10
CA ALA A 98 -3.86 13.83 -5.55
C ALA A 98 -4.69 14.91 -6.29
N LEU A 99 -5.81 15.37 -5.72
CA LEU A 99 -6.65 16.43 -6.30
C LEU A 99 -5.96 17.80 -6.34
N ASN A 100 -4.90 18.01 -5.55
CA ASN A 100 -4.14 19.26 -5.54
C ASN A 100 -3.06 19.31 -6.63
N HIS A 101 -2.88 18.24 -7.41
CA HIS A 101 -1.88 18.18 -8.46
C HIS A 101 -2.35 18.91 -9.73
N GLU A 102 -1.51 19.75 -10.34
CA GLU A 102 -1.85 20.52 -11.56
C GLU A 102 -2.35 19.64 -12.72
N LEU A 103 -1.73 18.47 -12.91
CA LEU A 103 -2.12 17.52 -13.96
C LEU A 103 -3.39 16.72 -13.64
N VAL A 104 -3.87 16.73 -12.40
CA VAL A 104 -5.06 15.99 -12.00
C VAL A 104 -6.25 16.93 -12.20
N PRO A 105 -7.16 16.64 -13.15
CA PRO A 105 -8.36 17.46 -13.32
C PRO A 105 -9.22 17.36 -12.06
N HIS A 106 -10.06 18.37 -11.84
CA HIS A 106 -10.98 18.36 -10.70
C HIS A 106 -12.01 17.24 -10.89
N GLN A 107 -12.24 16.47 -9.84
CA GLN A 107 -13.16 15.33 -9.85
C GLN A 107 -14.04 15.38 -8.61
N GLU A 108 -15.34 15.19 -8.82
CA GLU A 108 -16.35 15.22 -7.77
C GLU A 108 -17.36 14.08 -7.96
N LEU A 109 -17.96 13.64 -6.87
CA LEU A 109 -19.02 12.64 -6.91
C LEU A 109 -20.30 13.26 -7.47
N VAL A 110 -21.01 12.52 -8.33
CA VAL A 110 -22.36 12.92 -8.73
C VAL A 110 -23.31 12.60 -7.57
N GLY A 111 -23.90 13.65 -7.00
CA GLY A 111 -24.74 13.58 -5.80
C GLY A 111 -23.94 13.46 -4.50
N ALA A 112 -24.58 13.80 -3.39
CA ALA A 112 -23.94 13.73 -2.07
C ALA A 112 -23.67 12.26 -1.65
N PRO A 113 -22.69 12.04 -0.75
CA PRO A 113 -22.61 10.79 0.00
C PRO A 113 -23.87 10.61 0.87
N ASN A 114 -24.26 9.35 1.12
CA ASN A 114 -25.34 8.99 2.05
C ASN A 114 -26.74 9.53 1.68
N ILE A 115 -27.10 9.42 0.40
CA ILE A 115 -28.45 9.74 -0.14
C ILE A 115 -29.24 8.45 -0.39
N SER A 116 -30.55 8.56 -0.59
CA SER A 116 -31.36 7.40 -0.97
C SER A 116 -31.03 6.94 -2.39
N GLU A 117 -31.36 5.68 -2.72
CA GLU A 117 -31.17 5.15 -4.08
C GLU A 117 -32.02 5.91 -5.11
N GLU A 118 -33.21 6.34 -4.73
CA GLU A 118 -34.11 7.17 -5.54
C GLU A 118 -33.49 8.54 -5.85
N GLU A 119 -33.00 9.24 -4.82
CA GLU A 119 -32.32 10.53 -4.97
C GLU A 119 -31.06 10.40 -5.83
N GLN A 120 -30.31 9.32 -5.63
CA GLN A 120 -29.13 9.03 -6.45
C GLN A 120 -29.52 8.85 -7.92
N TYR A 121 -30.55 8.04 -8.20
CA TYR A 121 -31.05 7.81 -9.55
C TYR A 121 -31.48 9.12 -10.22
N GLU A 122 -32.24 9.97 -9.52
CA GLU A 122 -32.70 11.26 -10.05
C GLU A 122 -31.53 12.19 -10.42
N ILE A 123 -30.54 12.32 -9.53
CA ILE A 123 -29.38 13.19 -9.75
C ILE A 123 -28.49 12.65 -10.88
N GLU A 124 -28.15 11.35 -10.85
CA GLU A 124 -27.31 10.71 -11.87
C GLU A 124 -28.01 10.72 -13.24
N SER A 125 -29.31 10.44 -13.29
CA SER A 125 -30.11 10.47 -14.54
C SER A 125 -30.18 11.88 -15.12
N LYS A 126 -30.35 12.91 -14.28
CA LYS A 126 -30.36 14.31 -14.74
C LYS A 126 -29.01 14.75 -15.33
N GLU A 127 -27.91 14.41 -14.68
CA GLU A 127 -26.56 14.73 -15.18
C GLU A 127 -26.25 13.98 -16.47
N LEU A 128 -26.71 12.72 -16.58
CA LEU A 128 -26.46 11.86 -17.74
C LEU A 128 -27.52 11.96 -18.84
N ALA A 129 -28.55 12.79 -18.66
CA ALA A 129 -29.64 12.99 -19.61
C ALA A 129 -29.17 13.30 -21.05
N PRO A 130 -28.09 14.09 -21.29
CA PRO A 130 -27.61 14.35 -22.65
C PRO A 130 -27.19 13.10 -23.44
N TRP A 131 -26.85 12.00 -22.75
CA TRP A 131 -26.40 10.75 -23.38
C TRP A 131 -27.49 9.68 -23.48
N GLN A 132 -28.73 9.98 -23.08
CA GLN A 132 -29.88 9.06 -23.18
C GLN A 132 -29.56 7.66 -22.62
N MET A 133 -29.02 7.63 -21.41
CA MET A 133 -28.52 6.39 -20.77
C MET A 133 -29.60 5.56 -20.07
N VAL A 134 -30.86 6.01 -20.08
CA VAL A 134 -31.97 5.25 -19.48
C VAL A 134 -32.37 4.14 -20.45
N GLN A 135 -32.38 2.90 -19.97
CA GLN A 135 -32.76 1.70 -20.72
C GLN A 135 -33.69 0.85 -19.87
N PRO A 136 -34.62 0.08 -20.48
CA PRO A 136 -35.40 -0.89 -19.74
C PRO A 136 -34.48 -2.00 -19.23
N ASP A 137 -34.67 -2.42 -17.98
CA ASP A 137 -34.05 -3.60 -17.41
C ASP A 137 -34.58 -4.86 -18.12
N GLU A 138 -33.69 -5.80 -18.44
CA GLU A 138 -34.06 -7.05 -19.13
C GLU A 138 -34.85 -8.01 -18.23
N GLU A 139 -34.67 -7.92 -16.91
CA GLU A 139 -35.30 -8.81 -15.93
C GLU A 139 -36.62 -8.22 -15.39
N THR A 140 -36.62 -6.93 -15.02
CA THR A 140 -37.79 -6.29 -14.39
C THR A 140 -38.65 -5.51 -15.38
N GLY A 141 -38.10 -5.10 -16.52
CA GLY A 141 -38.77 -4.22 -17.48
C GLY A 141 -38.90 -2.76 -17.01
N GLU A 142 -38.35 -2.41 -15.86
CA GLU A 142 -38.34 -1.06 -15.31
C GLU A 142 -37.20 -0.21 -15.90
N ASP A 143 -37.36 1.11 -15.91
CA ASP A 143 -36.33 2.02 -16.40
C ASP A 143 -35.11 2.00 -15.45
N ARG A 144 -33.95 1.61 -15.97
CA ARG A 144 -32.66 1.64 -15.28
C ARG A 144 -31.67 2.57 -15.96
N LEU A 145 -30.74 3.10 -15.19
CA LEU A 145 -29.63 3.89 -15.72
C LEU A 145 -28.49 2.95 -16.15
N ALA A 146 -28.16 2.92 -17.45
CA ALA A 146 -27.15 2.05 -18.04
C ALA A 146 -25.71 2.51 -17.75
N LYS A 147 -25.36 2.59 -16.46
CA LYS A 147 -24.06 3.09 -15.96
C LYS A 147 -22.88 2.27 -16.49
N GLU A 148 -23.08 1.02 -16.84
CA GLU A 148 -22.06 0.12 -17.40
C GLU A 148 -21.44 0.62 -18.71
N LEU A 149 -22.11 1.53 -19.42
CA LEU A 149 -21.62 2.16 -20.64
C LEU A 149 -20.59 3.26 -20.38
N LEU A 150 -20.48 3.76 -19.14
CA LEU A 150 -19.54 4.81 -18.79
C LEU A 150 -18.09 4.27 -18.74
N PRO A 151 -17.10 5.11 -19.09
CA PRO A 151 -15.69 4.79 -18.85
C PRO A 151 -15.44 4.43 -17.39
N LYS A 152 -14.75 3.31 -17.14
CA LYS A 152 -14.54 2.80 -15.78
C LYS A 152 -13.36 3.47 -15.08
N ILE A 153 -13.43 3.62 -13.77
CA ILE A 153 -12.32 3.98 -12.88
C ILE A 153 -12.31 3.00 -11.70
N LEU A 154 -11.12 2.53 -11.31
CA LEU A 154 -11.02 1.58 -10.21
C LEU A 154 -11.23 2.28 -8.87
N ILE A 155 -11.86 1.59 -7.93
CA ILE A 155 -11.99 2.07 -6.55
C ILE A 155 -10.62 2.36 -5.92
N THR A 156 -9.58 1.63 -6.31
CA THR A 156 -8.19 1.80 -5.84
C THR A 156 -7.45 2.99 -6.46
N ASP A 157 -8.09 3.74 -7.37
CA ASP A 157 -7.51 4.95 -7.94
C ASP A 157 -7.25 6.00 -6.82
N PRO A 158 -6.08 6.66 -6.79
CA PRO A 158 -5.75 7.63 -5.75
C PRO A 158 -6.77 8.76 -5.60
N VAL A 159 -7.40 9.22 -6.68
CA VAL A 159 -8.40 10.28 -6.63
C VAL A 159 -9.69 9.78 -5.98
N VAL A 160 -10.12 8.58 -6.35
CA VAL A 160 -11.31 7.95 -5.76
C VAL A 160 -11.09 7.70 -4.27
N GLN A 161 -9.91 7.23 -3.88
CA GLN A 161 -9.54 7.04 -2.48
C GLN A 161 -9.56 8.34 -1.68
N VAL A 162 -9.05 9.44 -2.24
CA VAL A 162 -9.12 10.76 -1.59
C VAL A 162 -10.59 11.19 -1.38
N ILE A 163 -11.44 11.06 -2.40
CA ILE A 163 -12.87 11.42 -2.30
C ILE A 163 -13.59 10.56 -1.25
N LYS A 164 -13.30 9.26 -1.24
CA LYS A 164 -13.83 8.31 -0.25
C LYS A 164 -13.43 8.71 1.16
N GLU A 165 -12.13 8.87 1.40
CA GLU A 165 -11.57 9.22 2.71
C GLU A 165 -12.11 10.56 3.22
N MET A 166 -12.23 11.59 2.35
CA MET A 166 -12.83 12.87 2.71
C MET A 166 -14.31 12.73 3.07
N SER A 167 -15.08 11.98 2.27
CA SER A 167 -16.51 11.77 2.52
C SER A 167 -16.77 11.00 3.82
N GLU A 168 -15.95 9.97 4.11
CA GLU A 168 -16.01 9.20 5.35
C GLU A 168 -15.58 10.04 6.56
N ALA A 169 -14.59 10.93 6.41
CA ALA A 169 -14.20 11.86 7.46
C ALA A 169 -15.32 12.85 7.80
N GLU A 170 -16.00 13.40 6.79
CA GLU A 170 -17.17 14.25 6.98
C GLU A 170 -18.35 13.50 7.62
N ASP A 171 -18.63 12.28 7.18
CA ASP A 171 -19.70 11.44 7.72
C ASP A 171 -19.43 11.09 9.20
N ASN A 172 -18.19 10.73 9.54
CA ASN A 172 -17.77 10.50 10.92
C ASN A 172 -17.90 11.75 11.79
N ALA A 173 -17.57 12.93 11.25
CA ALA A 173 -17.77 14.19 11.96
C ALA A 173 -19.25 14.50 12.20
N ARG A 174 -20.13 14.16 11.25
CA ARG A 174 -21.59 14.27 11.41
C ARG A 174 -22.12 13.29 12.44
N LEU A 175 -21.69 12.03 12.39
CA LEU A 175 -22.04 11.01 13.38
C LEU A 175 -21.61 11.41 14.80
N ALA A 176 -20.46 12.07 14.95
CA ALA A 176 -20.00 12.59 16.23
C ALA A 176 -20.86 13.76 16.74
N ALA A 177 -21.48 14.53 15.84
CA ALA A 177 -22.35 15.65 16.19
C ALA A 177 -23.82 15.23 16.41
N ASP A 178 -24.28 14.22 15.67
CA ASP A 178 -25.63 13.67 15.70
C ASP A 178 -25.59 12.13 15.81
N PRO A 179 -25.82 11.57 17.02
CA PRO A 179 -25.80 10.12 17.24
C PRO A 179 -26.87 9.33 16.48
N ASP A 180 -27.94 9.98 16.00
CA ASP A 180 -29.00 9.32 15.22
C ASP A 180 -28.68 9.30 13.72
N HIS A 181 -27.56 9.93 13.30
CA HIS A 181 -27.09 9.91 11.92
C HIS A 181 -26.76 8.48 11.47
N LYS A 182 -27.34 8.06 10.34
CA LYS A 182 -27.03 6.76 9.75
C LYS A 182 -25.67 6.85 9.06
N PRO A 183 -24.66 6.07 9.47
CA PRO A 183 -23.34 6.12 8.84
C PRO A 183 -23.37 5.57 7.40
N LEU A 184 -22.40 5.98 6.61
CA LEU A 184 -22.15 5.42 5.28
C LEU A 184 -22.01 3.89 5.33
N ALA A 185 -22.71 3.21 4.41
CA ALA A 185 -22.63 1.75 4.30
C ALA A 185 -21.25 1.29 3.82
N ALA A 186 -20.86 0.06 4.18
CA ALA A 186 -19.66 -0.55 3.61
C ALA A 186 -19.80 -0.66 2.09
N GLY A 187 -18.78 -0.19 1.35
CA GLY A 187 -18.80 -0.21 -0.12
C GLY A 187 -19.69 0.85 -0.77
N TRP A 188 -20.20 1.85 -0.04
CA TRP A 188 -21.12 2.89 -0.53
C TRP A 188 -20.69 3.61 -1.82
N ILE A 189 -19.39 3.66 -2.10
CA ILE A 189 -18.83 4.36 -3.26
C ILE A 189 -18.82 3.50 -4.54
N ALA A 190 -19.01 2.19 -4.42
CA ALA A 190 -19.12 1.30 -5.57
C ALA A 190 -20.34 1.68 -6.43
N ASP A 191 -20.20 1.55 -7.75
CA ASP A 191 -21.22 1.87 -8.74
C ASP A 191 -21.71 3.33 -8.76
N ARG A 192 -21.05 4.23 -8.02
CA ARG A 192 -21.29 5.67 -8.10
C ARG A 192 -20.64 6.27 -9.34
N VAL A 193 -21.24 7.35 -9.84
CA VAL A 193 -20.71 8.11 -10.97
C VAL A 193 -19.81 9.26 -10.49
N LEU A 194 -18.63 9.36 -11.09
CA LEU A 194 -17.66 10.43 -10.87
C LEU A 194 -17.69 11.42 -12.03
N LYS A 195 -17.80 12.71 -11.73
CA LYS A 195 -17.75 13.82 -12.69
C LYS A 195 -16.34 14.38 -12.75
N VAL A 196 -15.76 14.38 -13.94
CA VAL A 196 -14.40 14.85 -14.24
C VAL A 196 -14.49 16.16 -15.00
N VAL A 197 -14.00 17.23 -14.39
CA VAL A 197 -13.97 18.58 -14.95
C VAL A 197 -12.54 18.92 -15.36
N ARG A 198 -12.30 19.03 -16.67
CA ARG A 198 -10.99 19.38 -17.22
C ARG A 198 -11.04 20.65 -18.06
N GLN A 199 -9.94 21.39 -18.05
CA GLN A 199 -9.75 22.50 -18.98
C GLN A 199 -9.55 21.93 -20.39
N SER A 200 -10.28 22.49 -21.36
CA SER A 200 -10.20 22.12 -22.77
C SER A 200 -9.65 23.30 -23.55
N PRO A 201 -8.57 23.13 -24.35
CA PRO A 201 -8.04 24.20 -25.18
C PRO A 201 -9.05 24.77 -26.19
N SER A 202 -10.02 23.98 -26.62
CA SER A 202 -11.01 24.35 -27.64
C SER A 202 -12.35 24.82 -27.06
N ALA A 203 -12.80 24.22 -25.96
CA ALA A 203 -14.12 24.47 -25.39
C ALA A 203 -14.08 25.28 -24.08
N GLY A 204 -12.89 25.65 -23.60
CA GLY A 204 -12.67 26.20 -22.26
C GLY A 204 -12.76 25.10 -21.20
N GLN A 205 -13.90 24.43 -21.09
CA GLN A 205 -14.14 23.36 -20.12
C GLN A 205 -14.76 22.14 -20.81
N SER A 206 -14.32 20.95 -20.40
CA SER A 206 -14.88 19.68 -20.82
C SER A 206 -15.24 18.87 -19.58
N VAL A 207 -16.45 18.33 -19.57
CA VAL A 207 -16.95 17.45 -18.51
C VAL A 207 -16.99 16.03 -19.07
N ALA A 208 -16.53 15.07 -18.27
CA ALA A 208 -16.65 13.64 -18.54
C ALA A 208 -17.17 12.91 -17.31
N TYR A 209 -17.80 11.76 -17.49
CA TYR A 209 -18.33 10.95 -16.40
C TYR A 209 -17.66 9.58 -16.40
N ARG A 210 -17.42 9.01 -15.21
CA ARG A 210 -16.80 7.70 -15.04
C ARG A 210 -17.54 6.87 -14.00
N LEU A 211 -17.67 5.57 -14.25
CA LEU A 211 -18.24 4.61 -13.29
C LEU A 211 -17.14 4.08 -12.38
N ILE A 212 -17.34 4.19 -11.06
CA ILE A 212 -16.46 3.57 -10.07
C ILE A 212 -16.74 2.07 -10.01
N VAL A 213 -15.71 1.26 -10.24
CA VAL A 213 -15.81 -0.21 -10.20
C VAL A 213 -14.79 -0.80 -9.24
N GLU A 214 -15.14 -1.93 -8.64
CA GLU A 214 -14.17 -2.72 -7.88
C GLU A 214 -13.19 -3.42 -8.85
N GLY A 215 -11.92 -3.52 -8.43
CA GLY A 215 -10.90 -4.20 -9.23
C GLY A 215 -11.17 -5.70 -9.27
N ASN A 216 -11.02 -6.31 -10.45
CA ASN A 216 -11.14 -7.76 -10.66
C ASN A 216 -9.82 -8.48 -10.34
#